data_AF-A0A973QA93-F1
#
_entry.id   AF-A0A973QA93-F1
#
_cell.length_a   1.000
_cell.length_b   1.000
_cell.length_c   1.000
_cell.angle_alpha   90.00
_cell.angle_beta   90.00
_cell.angle_gamma   90.00
#
_symmetry.space_group_name_H-M   'P 1'
#
loop_
_entity.id
_entity.type
_entity.pdbx_description
1 polymer ?
#
loop_
_entity_poly.entity_id
_entity_poly.type
_entity_poly.pdbx_seq_one_letter_code
_entity_poly.pdbx_strand_id
1 'polypeptide(L)'
;MTDFAGVDPHQVRLLADRLRDLADALQREAPNIRKNFDEWNGTINQSVLFQQVTQVRTDAGDMAKRADLALQLLNSPRFSDPNDPHKDWVNVPWDVTQINTSQEGLQEAVLLKKAMDNPKEPWARDVIMNTAQSLADHKDDPAYMQAFMANGGMDQAARAARILHGQDGTHDGVVLNKESEAALAQFGQGVQAATTMNAQGRITMPPDWEKKLTQPADGDMWSVGMLFEYGPPGDQWDAHVLSDVGGAMLDWRQTQEMRPDYSAPEFPYSAGGYVGDRKAWYTTLGLKVDYRDGGGFHPNEMQGIDANDPSIILMQRVSENADASRLLLTGPKGADHAAALVSDKWHTPGNDFDDAKFPAAVIRAATLDRQGHPNESAEAAANLINAGAAEYQKENKKSKNDLAQYPVNKDITQALSTVFQAYVPDFAY
;
A
#
# COMPACT_ATOMS: atom_id res chain seq x y z
N MET A 1 6.98 27.54 -40.29
CA MET A 1 7.59 26.49 -39.46
C MET A 1 6.57 25.36 -39.43
N THR A 2 6.86 24.24 -40.07
CA THR A 2 6.00 23.05 -40.04
C THR A 2 6.42 22.24 -38.82
N ASP A 3 5.81 22.54 -37.68
CA ASP A 3 6.09 21.95 -36.36
C ASP A 3 5.56 20.51 -36.25
N PHE A 4 6.02 19.61 -37.12
CA PHE A 4 5.72 18.19 -37.02
C PHE A 4 6.98 17.44 -36.63
N ALA A 5 7.29 17.45 -35.33
CA ALA A 5 8.08 16.40 -34.73
C ALA A 5 7.10 15.41 -34.11
N GLY A 6 6.93 14.23 -34.73
CA GLY A 6 6.31 13.10 -34.06
C GLY A 6 7.26 12.66 -32.95
N VAL A 7 7.08 13.19 -31.75
CA VAL A 7 7.87 12.78 -30.58
C VAL A 7 7.19 11.56 -29.98
N ASP A 8 7.97 10.50 -29.79
CA ASP A 8 7.52 9.31 -29.08
C ASP A 8 7.01 9.72 -27.69
N PRO A 9 5.72 9.45 -27.36
CA PRO A 9 5.14 9.90 -26.10
C PRO A 9 5.84 9.27 -24.89
N HIS A 10 6.47 8.09 -25.02
CA HIS A 10 7.29 7.53 -23.96
C HIS A 10 8.53 8.38 -23.66
N GLN A 11 9.17 8.96 -24.68
CA GLN A 11 10.32 9.84 -24.51
C GLN A 11 9.93 11.19 -23.89
N VAL A 12 8.77 11.72 -24.27
CA VAL A 12 8.22 12.94 -23.66
C VAL A 12 7.90 12.71 -22.18
N ARG A 13 7.29 11.57 -21.86
CA ARG A 13 7.01 11.15 -20.48
C ARG A 13 8.29 11.04 -19.65
N LEU A 14 9.29 10.32 -20.16
CA LEU A 14 10.58 10.19 -19.48
C LEU A 14 11.28 11.54 -19.24
N LEU A 15 11.16 12.48 -20.19
CA LEU A 15 11.69 13.83 -20.02
C LEU A 15 10.92 14.59 -18.92
N ALA A 16 9.59 14.50 -18.91
CA ALA A 16 8.75 15.10 -17.88
C ALA A 16 9.12 14.59 -16.48
N ASP A 17 9.28 13.27 -16.33
CA ASP A 17 9.65 12.65 -15.06
C ASP A 17 11.03 13.13 -14.60
N ARG A 18 12.02 13.18 -15.50
CA ARG A 18 13.36 13.70 -15.16
C ARG A 18 13.36 15.18 -14.77
N LEU A 19 12.50 15.99 -15.38
CA LEU A 19 12.34 17.40 -15.00
C LEU A 19 11.67 17.54 -13.63
N ARG A 20 10.69 16.68 -13.32
CA ARG A 20 10.07 16.59 -12.00
C ARG A 20 11.09 16.18 -10.93
N ASP A 21 11.86 15.13 -11.17
CA ASP A 21 12.91 14.66 -10.25
C ASP A 21 13.96 15.75 -9.98
N LEU A 22 14.35 16.49 -11.03
CA LEU A 22 15.24 17.63 -10.90
C LEU A 22 14.63 18.71 -10.01
N ALA A 23 13.36 19.06 -10.22
CA ALA A 23 12.67 20.06 -9.41
C ALA A 23 12.55 19.61 -7.94
N ASP A 24 12.25 18.34 -7.69
CA ASP A 24 12.14 17.75 -6.36
C ASP A 24 13.49 17.73 -5.63
N ALA A 25 14.55 17.31 -6.32
CA ALA A 25 15.91 17.35 -5.79
C ALA A 25 16.34 18.78 -5.45
N LEU A 26 16.06 19.75 -6.34
CA LEU A 26 16.37 21.15 -6.11
C LEU A 26 15.59 21.71 -4.93
N GLN A 27 14.30 21.37 -4.77
CA GLN A 27 13.52 21.81 -3.61
C GLN A 27 14.06 21.24 -2.30
N ARG A 28 14.42 19.95 -2.28
CA ARG A 28 14.97 19.28 -1.09
C ARG A 28 16.31 19.88 -0.67
N GLU A 29 17.20 20.14 -1.63
CA GLU A 29 18.52 20.71 -1.36
C GLU A 29 18.52 22.23 -1.20
N ALA A 30 17.43 22.92 -1.52
CA ALA A 30 17.36 24.37 -1.48
C ALA A 30 17.74 24.98 -0.11
N PRO A 31 17.35 24.42 1.06
CA PRO A 31 17.81 24.93 2.36
C PRO A 31 19.33 24.86 2.52
N ASN A 32 19.97 23.79 2.03
CA ASN A 32 21.42 23.61 2.06
C ASN A 32 22.12 24.59 1.12
N ILE A 33 21.57 24.74 -0.10
CA ILE A 33 22.06 25.72 -1.10
C ILE A 33 22.01 27.13 -0.50
N ARG A 34 20.88 27.50 0.12
CA ARG A 34 20.71 28.80 0.78
C ARG A 34 21.74 29.04 1.86
N LYS A 35 21.90 28.07 2.77
CA LYS A 35 22.86 28.14 3.86
C LYS A 35 24.28 28.38 3.31
N ASN A 36 24.70 27.62 2.31
CA ASN A 36 26.03 27.74 1.71
C ASN A 36 26.23 29.11 1.01
N PHE A 37 25.21 29.60 0.29
CA PHE A 37 25.27 30.91 -0.35
C PHE A 37 25.35 32.06 0.67
N ASP A 38 24.60 31.96 1.77
CA ASP A 38 24.64 32.94 2.86
C ASP A 38 26.03 32.93 3.55
N GLU A 39 26.61 31.75 3.79
CA GLU A 39 27.96 31.59 4.35
C GLU A 39 29.07 32.16 3.44
N TRP A 40 28.87 32.15 2.13
CA TRP A 40 29.82 32.69 1.15
C TRP A 40 29.65 34.19 0.86
N ASN A 41 28.76 34.88 1.59
CA ASN A 41 28.35 36.26 1.30
C ASN A 41 27.88 36.45 -0.15
N GLY A 42 27.20 35.45 -0.70
CA GLY A 42 26.67 35.49 -2.06
C GLY A 42 25.58 36.55 -2.22
N THR A 43 25.61 37.29 -3.33
CA THR A 43 24.66 38.38 -3.61
C THR A 43 23.52 37.97 -4.55
N ILE A 44 23.45 36.69 -4.94
CA ILE A 44 22.42 36.19 -5.86
C ILE A 44 21.07 36.14 -5.15
N ASN A 45 20.04 36.69 -5.79
CA ASN A 45 18.68 36.60 -5.29
C ASN A 45 18.15 35.16 -5.41
N GLN A 46 18.13 34.45 -4.30
CA GLN A 46 17.68 33.06 -4.22
C GLN A 46 16.17 32.90 -4.50
N SER A 47 15.37 33.97 -4.44
CA SER A 47 13.93 33.89 -4.75
C SER A 47 13.66 33.48 -6.20
N VAL A 48 14.56 33.85 -7.13
CA VAL A 48 14.44 33.52 -8.55
C VAL A 48 14.67 32.02 -8.77
N LEU A 49 15.59 31.40 -8.02
CA LEU A 49 15.84 29.96 -8.07
C LEU A 49 14.57 29.18 -7.68
N PHE A 50 13.89 29.58 -6.61
CA PHE A 50 12.65 28.95 -6.18
C PHE A 50 11.52 29.11 -7.20
N GLN A 51 11.35 30.31 -7.77
CA GLN A 51 10.37 30.53 -8.84
C GLN A 51 10.64 29.64 -10.06
N GLN A 52 11.91 29.47 -10.43
CA GLN A 52 12.30 28.58 -11.54
C GLN A 52 12.03 27.11 -11.20
N VAL A 53 12.31 26.65 -9.97
CA VAL A 53 12.00 25.27 -9.55
C VAL A 53 10.49 25.02 -9.61
N THR A 54 9.67 25.96 -9.13
CA THR A 54 8.20 25.85 -9.23
C THR A 54 7.72 25.84 -10.69
N GLN A 55 8.29 26.70 -11.54
CA GLN A 55 7.95 26.73 -12.96
C GLN A 55 8.34 25.42 -13.66
N VAL A 56 9.56 24.91 -13.45
CA VAL A 56 10.02 23.64 -14.03
C VAL A 56 9.11 22.49 -13.61
N ARG A 57 8.68 22.46 -12.33
CA ARG A 57 7.72 21.46 -11.88
C ARG A 57 6.37 21.58 -12.59
N THR A 58 5.88 22.81 -12.78
CA THR A 58 4.62 23.07 -13.48
C THR A 58 4.70 22.63 -14.95
N ASP A 59 5.77 23.02 -15.65
CA ASP A 59 6.01 22.66 -17.04
C ASP A 59 6.17 21.14 -17.22
N ALA A 60 6.84 20.47 -16.26
CA ALA A 60 6.95 19.02 -16.21
C ALA A 60 5.58 18.36 -16.05
N GLY A 61 4.71 18.88 -15.17
CA GLY A 61 3.34 18.41 -15.01
C GLY A 61 2.50 18.57 -16.28
N ASP A 62 2.61 19.71 -16.97
CA ASP A 62 1.90 19.93 -18.22
C ASP A 62 2.43 19.03 -19.36
N MET A 63 3.74 18.78 -19.38
CA MET A 63 4.36 17.84 -20.32
C MET A 63 3.89 16.41 -20.07
N ALA A 64 3.84 15.99 -18.80
CA ALA A 64 3.34 14.69 -18.38
C ALA A 64 1.89 14.45 -18.85
N LYS A 65 0.95 15.35 -18.54
CA LYS A 65 -0.46 15.23 -18.96
C LYS A 65 -0.64 15.09 -20.47
N ARG A 66 0.17 15.82 -21.25
CA ARG A 66 0.15 15.70 -22.72
C ARG A 66 0.72 14.36 -23.19
N ALA A 67 1.75 13.85 -22.53
CA ALA A 67 2.31 12.54 -22.81
C ALA A 67 1.32 11.42 -22.47
N ASP A 68 0.61 11.53 -21.34
CA ASP A 68 -0.40 10.57 -20.90
C ASP A 68 -1.57 10.49 -21.89
N LEU A 69 -2.14 11.64 -22.29
CA LEU A 69 -3.13 11.70 -23.36
C LEU A 69 -2.61 11.10 -24.67
N ALA A 70 -1.36 11.37 -25.05
CA ALA A 70 -0.76 10.79 -26.25
C ALA A 70 -0.61 9.26 -26.17
N LEU A 71 -0.19 8.72 -25.02
CA LEU A 71 -0.08 7.28 -24.75
C LEU A 71 -1.46 6.60 -24.79
N GLN A 72 -2.46 7.20 -24.15
CA GLN A 72 -3.84 6.76 -24.19
C GLN A 72 -4.34 6.66 -25.64
N LEU A 73 -4.12 7.71 -26.42
CA LEU A 73 -4.53 7.80 -27.83
C LEU A 73 -3.76 6.85 -28.76
N LEU A 74 -2.55 6.43 -28.38
CA LEU A 74 -1.75 5.42 -29.09
C LEU A 74 -2.29 4.00 -28.84
N ASN A 75 -2.74 3.72 -27.61
CA ASN A 75 -3.24 2.41 -27.20
C ASN A 75 -4.75 2.21 -27.46
N SER A 76 -5.46 3.28 -27.82
CA SER A 76 -6.89 3.23 -28.08
C SER A 76 -7.20 2.81 -29.53
N PRO A 77 -8.20 1.94 -29.77
CA PRO A 77 -8.67 1.63 -31.11
C PRO A 77 -9.15 2.90 -31.82
N ARG A 78 -8.62 3.19 -33.00
CA ARG A 78 -9.07 4.31 -33.82
C ARG A 78 -9.92 3.84 -34.99
N PHE A 79 -11.07 4.47 -35.15
CA PHE A 79 -11.92 4.33 -36.34
C PHE A 79 -11.77 5.61 -37.16
N SER A 80 -10.84 5.58 -38.11
CA SER A 80 -10.62 6.65 -39.08
C SER A 80 -11.08 6.21 -40.47
N ASP A 81 -11.53 7.16 -41.29
CA ASP A 81 -11.85 6.89 -42.69
C ASP A 81 -10.59 6.35 -43.38
N PRO A 82 -10.62 5.15 -44.00
CA PRO A 82 -9.48 4.58 -44.68
C PRO A 82 -8.86 5.50 -45.75
N ASN A 83 -9.67 6.42 -46.28
CA ASN A 83 -9.30 7.36 -47.34
C ASN A 83 -8.78 8.71 -46.82
N ASP A 84 -8.81 8.96 -45.51
CA ASP A 84 -8.25 10.18 -44.93
C ASP A 84 -6.71 10.10 -44.94
N PRO A 85 -5.99 11.02 -45.63
CA PRO A 85 -4.53 11.06 -45.62
C PRO A 85 -3.93 11.36 -44.23
N HIS A 86 -4.74 11.83 -43.28
CA HIS A 86 -4.36 12.13 -41.89
C HIS A 86 -4.90 11.12 -40.88
N LYS A 87 -5.38 9.96 -41.33
CA LYS A 87 -6.00 8.92 -40.49
C LYS A 87 -5.16 8.44 -39.28
N ASP A 88 -3.84 8.64 -39.34
CA ASP A 88 -2.89 8.26 -38.28
C ASP A 88 -2.47 9.45 -37.40
N TRP A 89 -2.91 10.67 -37.73
CA TRP A 89 -2.53 11.89 -37.01
C TRP A 89 -3.57 12.23 -35.96
N VAL A 90 -3.11 12.54 -34.75
CA VAL A 90 -3.99 13.11 -33.71
C VAL A 90 -3.34 14.32 -33.09
N ASN A 91 -4.17 15.32 -32.85
CA ASN A 91 -3.78 16.57 -32.20
C ASN A 91 -3.86 16.40 -30.67
N VAL A 92 -2.75 16.65 -29.99
CA VAL A 92 -2.70 16.74 -28.52
C VAL A 92 -2.69 18.23 -28.18
N PRO A 93 -3.69 18.74 -27.44
CA PRO A 93 -3.73 20.15 -27.07
C PRO A 93 -2.46 20.58 -26.32
N TRP A 94 -1.88 21.72 -26.72
CA TRP A 94 -0.74 22.29 -25.99
C TRP A 94 -1.14 22.79 -24.60
N ASP A 95 -2.33 23.39 -24.53
CA ASP A 95 -2.95 23.87 -23.29
C ASP A 95 -3.66 22.70 -22.60
N VAL A 96 -3.11 22.27 -21.47
CA VAL A 96 -3.63 21.13 -20.71
C VAL A 96 -5.03 21.35 -20.15
N THR A 97 -5.49 22.60 -20.04
CA THR A 97 -6.86 22.90 -19.59
C THR A 97 -7.92 22.50 -20.63
N GLN A 98 -7.50 22.24 -21.87
CA GLN A 98 -8.36 21.74 -22.94
C GLN A 98 -8.42 20.21 -22.98
N ILE A 99 -7.61 19.52 -22.16
CA ILE A 99 -7.65 18.06 -22.03
C ILE A 99 -8.89 17.68 -21.23
N ASN A 100 -9.69 16.77 -21.77
CA ASN A 100 -10.85 16.23 -21.07
C ASN A 100 -10.40 15.11 -20.13
N THR A 101 -9.98 15.48 -18.92
CA THR A 101 -9.41 14.56 -17.93
C THR A 101 -10.41 13.52 -17.42
N SER A 102 -11.72 13.81 -17.46
CA SER A 102 -12.75 12.78 -17.22
C SER A 102 -12.79 11.71 -18.31
N GLN A 103 -12.64 12.09 -19.57
CA GLN A 103 -12.61 11.11 -20.67
C GLN A 103 -11.32 10.28 -20.65
N GLU A 104 -10.20 10.90 -20.30
CA GLU A 104 -8.91 10.24 -20.06
C GLU A 104 -9.04 9.18 -18.96
N GLY A 105 -9.47 9.58 -17.75
CA GLY A 105 -9.62 8.67 -16.62
C GLY A 105 -10.57 7.49 -16.89
N LEU A 106 -11.66 7.71 -17.63
CA LEU A 106 -12.54 6.62 -18.08
C LEU A 106 -11.80 5.62 -18.99
N GLN A 107 -11.09 6.12 -20.00
CA GLN A 107 -10.44 5.26 -20.99
C GLN A 107 -9.26 4.50 -20.40
N GLU A 108 -8.47 5.14 -19.55
CA GLU A 108 -7.37 4.49 -18.85
C GLU A 108 -7.86 3.39 -17.91
N ALA A 109 -8.94 3.61 -17.16
CA ALA A 109 -9.54 2.54 -16.34
C ALA A 109 -9.98 1.33 -17.18
N VAL A 110 -10.55 1.57 -18.37
CA VAL A 110 -10.95 0.50 -19.30
C VAL A 110 -9.74 -0.23 -19.89
N LEU A 111 -8.70 0.49 -20.31
CA LEU A 111 -7.47 -0.08 -20.84
C LEU A 111 -6.72 -0.88 -19.76
N LEU A 112 -6.63 -0.34 -18.54
CA LEU A 112 -6.05 -1.00 -17.39
C LEU A 112 -6.77 -2.30 -17.09
N LYS A 113 -8.12 -2.30 -17.07
CA LYS A 113 -8.88 -3.52 -16.90
C LYS A 113 -8.52 -4.57 -17.96
N LYS A 114 -8.43 -4.16 -19.23
CA LYS A 114 -8.06 -5.06 -20.33
C LYS A 114 -6.66 -5.65 -20.15
N ALA A 115 -5.70 -4.83 -19.71
CA ALA A 115 -4.32 -5.26 -19.41
C ALA A 115 -4.30 -6.27 -18.26
N MET A 116 -5.00 -5.96 -17.17
CA MET A 116 -5.08 -6.80 -15.97
C MET A 116 -5.83 -8.13 -16.24
N ASP A 117 -6.80 -8.14 -17.15
CA ASP A 117 -7.50 -9.37 -17.58
C ASP A 117 -6.63 -10.23 -18.53
N ASN A 118 -5.65 -9.63 -19.21
CA ASN A 118 -4.79 -10.31 -20.18
C ASN A 118 -3.29 -10.02 -19.91
N PRO A 119 -2.77 -10.36 -18.72
CA PRO A 119 -1.47 -9.86 -18.24
C PRO A 119 -0.26 -10.46 -18.96
N LYS A 120 -0.47 -11.48 -19.79
CA LYS A 120 0.58 -12.14 -20.61
C LYS A 120 0.79 -11.45 -21.95
N GLU A 121 -0.08 -10.54 -22.33
CA GLU A 121 0.06 -9.80 -23.57
C GLU A 121 1.26 -8.83 -23.49
N PRO A 122 2.06 -8.67 -24.56
CA PRO A 122 3.28 -7.84 -24.52
C PRO A 122 3.04 -6.38 -24.11
N TRP A 123 1.86 -5.84 -24.43
CA TRP A 123 1.48 -4.46 -24.12
C TRP A 123 0.91 -4.28 -22.71
N ALA A 124 0.57 -5.36 -22.00
CA ALA A 124 -0.16 -5.28 -20.74
C ALA A 124 0.66 -4.60 -19.64
N ARG A 125 1.94 -4.96 -19.51
CA ARG A 125 2.82 -4.36 -18.49
C ARG A 125 2.94 -2.85 -18.69
N ASP A 126 3.22 -2.41 -19.92
CA ASP A 126 3.35 -0.99 -20.24
C ASP A 126 2.08 -0.21 -19.91
N VAL A 127 0.89 -0.77 -20.20
CA VAL A 127 -0.39 -0.13 -19.83
C VAL A 127 -0.55 -0.02 -18.32
N ILE A 128 -0.17 -1.07 -17.56
CA ILE A 128 -0.23 -1.03 -16.08
C ILE A 128 0.68 0.07 -15.54
N MET A 129 1.92 0.14 -16.00
CA MET A 129 2.90 1.13 -15.55
C MET A 129 2.48 2.56 -15.91
N ASN A 130 2.07 2.79 -17.15
CA ASN A 130 1.66 4.12 -17.60
C ASN A 130 0.39 4.59 -16.87
N THR A 131 -0.57 3.69 -16.63
CA THR A 131 -1.79 4.04 -15.89
C THR A 131 -1.49 4.36 -14.42
N ALA A 132 -0.57 3.62 -13.79
CA ALA A 132 -0.14 3.91 -12.43
C ALA A 132 0.44 5.34 -12.34
N GLN A 133 1.33 5.69 -13.27
CA GLN A 133 1.95 7.00 -13.30
C GLN A 133 0.92 8.11 -13.57
N SER A 134 0.03 7.93 -14.55
CA SER A 134 -1.05 8.87 -14.87
C SER A 134 -1.95 9.12 -13.65
N LEU A 135 -2.33 8.06 -12.94
CA LEU A 135 -3.12 8.15 -11.72
C LEU A 135 -2.42 9.00 -10.63
N ALA A 136 -1.11 8.85 -10.46
CA ALA A 136 -0.33 9.66 -9.51
C ALA A 136 -0.23 11.14 -9.94
N ASP A 137 -0.15 11.41 -11.24
CA ASP A 137 -0.08 12.76 -11.80
C ASP A 137 -1.41 13.51 -11.70
N HIS A 138 -2.52 12.77 -11.76
CA HIS A 138 -3.87 13.30 -11.61
C HIS A 138 -4.39 13.23 -10.16
N LYS A 139 -3.50 13.02 -9.17
CA LYS A 139 -3.87 12.93 -7.74
C LYS A 139 -4.66 14.13 -7.21
N ASP A 140 -4.53 15.29 -7.83
CA ASP A 140 -5.21 16.52 -7.43
C ASP A 140 -6.42 16.87 -8.32
N ASP A 141 -6.73 16.07 -9.35
CA ASP A 141 -7.79 16.28 -10.34
C ASP A 141 -9.06 15.44 -10.00
N PRO A 142 -10.13 16.07 -9.47
CA PRO A 142 -11.37 15.36 -9.15
C PRO A 142 -12.09 14.78 -10.37
N ALA A 143 -11.98 15.43 -11.53
CA ALA A 143 -12.69 15.05 -12.73
C ALA A 143 -12.10 13.77 -13.35
N TYR A 144 -10.76 13.65 -13.31
CA TYR A 144 -10.06 12.41 -13.63
C TYR A 144 -10.37 11.33 -12.60
N MET A 145 -10.17 11.62 -11.30
CA MET A 145 -10.30 10.62 -10.24
C MET A 145 -11.71 10.03 -10.17
N GLN A 146 -12.74 10.87 -10.29
CA GLN A 146 -14.12 10.39 -10.32
C GLN A 146 -14.37 9.47 -11.51
N ALA A 147 -13.90 9.83 -12.71
CA ALA A 147 -14.11 9.02 -13.90
C ALA A 147 -13.34 7.69 -13.85
N PHE A 148 -12.08 7.72 -13.38
CA PHE A 148 -11.26 6.53 -13.22
C PHE A 148 -11.88 5.55 -12.22
N MET A 149 -12.27 6.04 -11.05
CA MET A 149 -12.88 5.20 -10.01
C MET A 149 -14.27 4.68 -10.45
N ALA A 150 -15.07 5.49 -11.14
CA ALA A 150 -16.37 5.08 -11.68
C ALA A 150 -16.30 3.93 -12.70
N ASN A 151 -15.15 3.76 -13.35
CA ASN A 151 -14.95 2.74 -14.39
C ASN A 151 -14.11 1.55 -13.90
N GLY A 152 -14.10 1.30 -12.59
CA GLY A 152 -13.47 0.13 -11.99
C GLY A 152 -12.00 0.30 -11.62
N GLY A 153 -11.48 1.54 -11.66
CA GLY A 153 -10.09 1.85 -11.29
C GLY A 153 -9.68 1.32 -9.91
N MET A 154 -10.55 1.45 -8.91
CA MET A 154 -10.32 0.92 -7.56
C MET A 154 -10.09 -0.61 -7.54
N ASP A 155 -10.92 -1.35 -8.28
CA ASP A 155 -10.82 -2.81 -8.38
C ASP A 155 -9.50 -3.24 -9.05
N GLN A 156 -9.06 -2.47 -10.06
CA GLN A 156 -7.80 -2.74 -10.74
C GLN A 156 -6.59 -2.42 -9.85
N ALA A 157 -6.61 -1.30 -9.13
CA ALA A 157 -5.56 -0.93 -8.18
C ALA A 157 -5.44 -1.96 -7.05
N ALA A 158 -6.57 -2.41 -6.48
CA ALA A 158 -6.58 -3.37 -5.38
C ALA A 158 -6.02 -4.76 -5.73
N ARG A 159 -6.06 -5.16 -7.02
CA ARG A 159 -5.51 -6.45 -7.50
C ARG A 159 -4.16 -6.33 -8.22
N ALA A 160 -3.61 -5.13 -8.33
CA ALA A 160 -2.44 -4.85 -9.16
C ALA A 160 -1.21 -5.69 -8.75
N ALA A 161 -0.99 -5.87 -7.45
CA ALA A 161 0.18 -6.59 -6.96
C ALA A 161 0.21 -8.05 -7.42
N ARG A 162 -0.94 -8.76 -7.42
CA ARG A 162 -1.02 -10.14 -7.92
C ARG A 162 -0.70 -10.24 -9.39
N ILE A 163 -1.17 -9.28 -10.18
CA ILE A 163 -0.91 -9.25 -11.61
C ILE A 163 0.58 -8.99 -11.88
N LEU A 164 1.16 -8.01 -11.18
CA LEU A 164 2.58 -7.68 -11.29
C LEU A 164 3.48 -8.82 -10.81
N HIS A 165 3.16 -9.46 -9.69
CA HIS A 165 3.85 -10.68 -9.23
C HIS A 165 3.78 -11.81 -10.25
N GLY A 166 2.62 -12.01 -10.88
CA GLY A 166 2.48 -13.00 -11.95
C GLY A 166 3.37 -12.75 -13.17
N GLN A 167 3.73 -11.49 -13.44
CA GLN A 167 4.67 -11.11 -14.49
C GLN A 167 6.13 -11.19 -14.03
N ASP A 168 6.41 -10.78 -12.80
CA ASP A 168 7.75 -10.70 -12.23
C ASP A 168 8.29 -12.07 -11.82
N GLY A 169 7.42 -12.95 -11.28
CA GLY A 169 7.80 -14.19 -10.64
C GLY A 169 8.54 -14.00 -9.32
N THR A 170 8.81 -15.11 -8.63
CA THR A 170 9.54 -15.11 -7.36
C THR A 170 10.98 -15.56 -7.55
N HIS A 171 11.92 -14.73 -7.11
CA HIS A 171 13.35 -14.94 -7.30
C HIS A 171 14.08 -14.66 -5.99
N ASP A 172 14.70 -15.67 -5.39
CA ASP A 172 15.46 -15.55 -4.13
C ASP A 172 14.67 -14.87 -2.99
N GLY A 173 13.39 -15.22 -2.84
CA GLY A 173 12.51 -14.63 -1.81
C GLY A 173 11.91 -13.26 -2.18
N VAL A 174 12.35 -12.65 -3.28
CA VAL A 174 11.79 -11.41 -3.80
C VAL A 174 10.60 -11.71 -4.71
N VAL A 175 9.44 -11.15 -4.41
CA VAL A 175 8.17 -11.40 -5.12
C VAL A 175 7.77 -10.26 -6.08
N LEU A 176 8.37 -9.09 -5.96
CA LEU A 176 8.11 -7.95 -6.83
C LEU A 176 9.43 -7.29 -7.19
N ASN A 177 9.59 -6.88 -8.45
CA ASN A 177 10.74 -6.08 -8.84
C ASN A 177 10.51 -4.59 -8.53
N LYS A 178 11.59 -3.78 -8.57
CA LYS A 178 11.54 -2.37 -8.21
C LYS A 178 10.62 -1.52 -9.09
N GLU A 179 10.41 -1.90 -10.34
CA GLU A 179 9.48 -1.21 -11.23
C GLU A 179 8.02 -1.47 -10.80
N SER A 180 7.70 -2.71 -10.45
CA SER A 180 6.39 -3.10 -9.94
C SER A 180 6.11 -2.47 -8.57
N GLU A 181 7.10 -2.41 -7.68
CA GLU A 181 6.99 -1.68 -6.40
C GLU A 181 6.65 -0.20 -6.64
N ALA A 182 7.33 0.46 -7.59
CA ALA A 182 7.08 1.86 -7.92
C ALA A 182 5.66 2.08 -8.49
N ALA A 183 5.17 1.18 -9.34
CA ALA A 183 3.80 1.25 -9.85
C ALA A 183 2.76 1.05 -8.73
N LEU A 184 3.01 0.14 -7.78
CA LEU A 184 2.14 -0.02 -6.61
C LEU A 184 2.13 1.21 -5.72
N ALA A 185 3.26 1.90 -5.56
CA ALA A 185 3.31 3.17 -4.85
C ALA A 185 2.42 4.24 -5.49
N GLN A 186 2.44 4.32 -6.82
CA GLN A 186 1.63 5.25 -7.60
C GLN A 186 0.13 4.90 -7.55
N PHE A 187 -0.22 3.61 -7.65
CA PHE A 187 -1.59 3.16 -7.40
C PHE A 187 -2.05 3.49 -5.98
N GLY A 188 -1.21 3.27 -4.97
CA GLY A 188 -1.50 3.59 -3.57
C GLY A 188 -1.76 5.08 -3.39
N GLN A 189 -0.95 5.95 -4.00
CA GLN A 189 -1.16 7.41 -3.98
C GLN A 189 -2.49 7.81 -4.63
N GLY A 190 -2.84 7.21 -5.76
CA GLY A 190 -4.11 7.46 -6.43
C GLY A 190 -5.33 7.05 -5.60
N VAL A 191 -5.27 5.88 -4.98
CA VAL A 191 -6.33 5.37 -4.10
C VAL A 191 -6.47 6.24 -2.85
N GLN A 192 -5.35 6.63 -2.20
CA GLN A 192 -5.35 7.54 -1.06
C GLN A 192 -5.97 8.91 -1.43
N ALA A 193 -5.60 9.45 -2.59
CA ALA A 193 -6.14 10.73 -3.05
C ALA A 193 -7.65 10.65 -3.32
N ALA A 194 -8.10 9.61 -4.01
CA ALA A 194 -9.53 9.42 -4.31
C ALA A 194 -10.37 9.23 -3.05
N THR A 195 -9.91 8.41 -2.10
CA THR A 195 -10.62 8.20 -0.83
C THR A 195 -10.69 9.48 0.00
N THR A 196 -9.61 10.26 0.04
CA THR A 196 -9.59 11.58 0.67
C THR A 196 -10.55 12.56 -0.01
N MET A 197 -10.57 12.62 -1.34
CA MET A 197 -11.51 13.47 -2.09
C MET A 197 -12.96 13.05 -1.85
N ASN A 198 -13.23 11.76 -1.72
CA ASN A 198 -14.57 11.25 -1.41
C ASN A 198 -15.01 11.67 0.01
N ALA A 199 -14.14 11.53 1.01
CA ALA A 199 -14.41 11.99 2.38
C ALA A 199 -14.67 13.51 2.45
N GLN A 200 -13.99 14.28 1.59
CA GLN A 200 -14.19 15.73 1.44
C GLN A 200 -15.42 16.11 0.58
N GLY A 201 -16.14 15.14 0.01
CA GLY A 201 -17.26 15.39 -0.89
C GLY A 201 -16.89 16.00 -2.25
N ARG A 202 -15.62 15.91 -2.65
CA ARG A 202 -15.10 16.43 -3.94
C ARG A 202 -15.35 15.50 -5.12
N ILE A 203 -15.45 14.20 -4.86
CA ILE A 203 -15.86 13.19 -5.84
C ILE A 203 -16.93 12.30 -5.23
N THR A 204 -17.70 11.63 -6.09
CA THR A 204 -18.60 10.54 -5.66
C THR A 204 -18.01 9.21 -6.09
N MET A 205 -17.67 8.36 -5.11
CA MET A 205 -17.21 7.00 -5.38
C MET A 205 -18.39 6.07 -5.76
N PRO A 206 -18.15 5.01 -6.56
CA PRO A 206 -19.16 4.00 -6.83
C PRO A 206 -19.69 3.35 -5.55
N PRO A 207 -20.94 2.86 -5.54
CA PRO A 207 -21.41 2.02 -4.45
C PRO A 207 -20.45 0.85 -4.21
N ASP A 208 -20.33 0.43 -2.94
CA ASP A 208 -19.50 -0.71 -2.53
C ASP A 208 -18.00 -0.59 -2.88
N TRP A 209 -17.48 0.60 -3.18
CA TRP A 209 -16.06 0.78 -3.50
C TRP A 209 -15.14 0.29 -2.37
N GLU A 210 -15.54 0.46 -1.10
CA GLU A 210 -14.79 -0.01 0.08
C GLU A 210 -14.59 -1.52 0.07
N LYS A 211 -15.57 -2.27 -0.45
CA LYS A 211 -15.47 -3.73 -0.57
C LYS A 211 -14.34 -4.17 -1.49
N LYS A 212 -13.86 -3.30 -2.39
CA LYS A 212 -12.69 -3.61 -3.21
C LYS A 212 -11.40 -3.69 -2.40
N LEU A 213 -11.34 -2.98 -1.27
CA LEU A 213 -10.22 -2.99 -0.35
C LEU A 213 -10.44 -3.93 0.85
N THR A 214 -11.67 -4.10 1.30
CA THR A 214 -12.00 -4.94 2.48
C THR A 214 -12.41 -6.36 2.14
N GLN A 215 -12.91 -6.61 0.93
CA GLN A 215 -13.40 -7.91 0.46
C GLN A 215 -13.00 -8.12 -1.02
N PRO A 216 -11.70 -8.07 -1.36
CA PRO A 216 -11.24 -8.21 -2.73
C PRO A 216 -11.66 -9.57 -3.32
N ALA A 217 -11.74 -9.62 -4.65
CA ALA A 217 -12.05 -10.85 -5.37
C ALA A 217 -11.09 -11.98 -4.97
N ASP A 218 -11.61 -13.21 -4.88
CA ASP A 218 -10.89 -14.40 -4.45
C ASP A 218 -10.22 -14.30 -3.06
N GLY A 219 -10.56 -13.28 -2.26
CA GLY A 219 -9.97 -13.06 -0.95
C GLY A 219 -8.51 -12.59 -0.98
N ASP A 220 -8.08 -11.95 -2.07
CA ASP A 220 -6.69 -11.51 -2.29
C ASP A 220 -6.29 -10.28 -1.46
N MET A 221 -6.37 -10.41 -0.14
CA MET A 221 -5.91 -9.39 0.81
C MET A 221 -4.41 -9.14 0.73
N TRP A 222 -3.63 -10.07 0.16
CA TRP A 222 -2.21 -9.83 -0.09
C TRP A 222 -2.00 -8.65 -1.06
N SER A 223 -2.75 -8.59 -2.16
CA SER A 223 -2.63 -7.45 -3.09
C SER A 223 -3.01 -6.12 -2.45
N VAL A 224 -4.04 -6.13 -1.61
CA VAL A 224 -4.41 -4.96 -0.83
C VAL A 224 -3.28 -4.59 0.12
N GLY A 225 -2.70 -5.54 0.86
CA GLY A 225 -1.55 -5.30 1.72
C GLY A 225 -0.39 -4.61 0.99
N MET A 226 -0.01 -5.12 -0.19
CA MET A 226 1.07 -4.54 -1.00
C MET A 226 0.75 -3.11 -1.50
N LEU A 227 -0.52 -2.83 -1.82
CA LEU A 227 -0.95 -1.47 -2.19
C LEU A 227 -0.67 -0.47 -1.06
N PHE A 228 -0.90 -0.87 0.19
CA PHE A 228 -0.62 -0.04 1.38
C PHE A 228 0.86 -0.05 1.78
N GLU A 229 1.60 -1.14 1.52
CA GLU A 229 3.04 -1.20 1.78
C GLU A 229 3.79 -0.15 0.97
N TYR A 230 3.56 -0.14 -0.34
CA TYR A 230 4.27 0.75 -1.25
C TYR A 230 3.60 2.13 -1.37
N GLY A 231 2.33 2.25 -0.96
CA GLY A 231 1.59 3.50 -0.97
C GLY A 231 2.07 4.52 0.08
N PRO A 232 1.31 5.63 0.24
CA PRO A 232 1.61 6.63 1.27
C PRO A 232 1.65 6.05 2.69
N PRO A 233 2.40 6.68 3.62
CA PRO A 233 2.37 6.31 5.03
C PRO A 233 0.97 6.45 5.63
N GLY A 234 0.69 5.70 6.71
CA GLY A 234 -0.63 5.55 7.30
C GLY A 234 -1.29 6.86 7.76
N ASP A 235 -0.48 7.84 8.17
CA ASP A 235 -0.93 9.18 8.59
C ASP A 235 -1.54 10.01 7.45
N GLN A 236 -1.31 9.63 6.20
CA GLN A 236 -1.91 10.28 5.02
C GLN A 236 -3.24 9.66 4.60
N TRP A 237 -3.60 8.48 5.10
CA TRP A 237 -4.84 7.82 4.72
C TRP A 237 -6.02 8.35 5.53
N ASP A 238 -7.21 8.33 4.91
CA ASP A 238 -8.45 8.54 5.64
C ASP A 238 -8.60 7.49 6.75
N ALA A 239 -8.93 7.94 7.96
CA ALA A 239 -8.94 7.09 9.15
C ALA A 239 -10.00 5.98 9.09
N HIS A 240 -11.17 6.25 8.49
CA HIS A 240 -12.21 5.22 8.33
C HIS A 240 -11.77 4.15 7.35
N VAL A 241 -11.22 4.55 6.20
CA VAL A 241 -10.70 3.60 5.20
C VAL A 241 -9.63 2.71 5.80
N LEU A 242 -8.63 3.32 6.46
CA LEU A 242 -7.52 2.57 7.03
C LEU A 242 -7.98 1.64 8.18
N SER A 243 -8.94 2.08 9.00
CA SER A 243 -9.57 1.25 10.03
C SER A 243 -10.32 0.06 9.41
N ASP A 244 -11.14 0.29 8.39
CA ASP A 244 -11.98 -0.75 7.77
C ASP A 244 -11.13 -1.80 7.05
N VAL A 245 -10.10 -1.38 6.31
CA VAL A 245 -9.15 -2.30 5.68
C VAL A 245 -8.30 -3.02 6.72
N GLY A 246 -7.89 -2.32 7.78
CA GLY A 246 -7.20 -2.93 8.93
C GLY A 246 -8.03 -4.03 9.61
N GLY A 247 -9.32 -3.78 9.84
CA GLY A 247 -10.26 -4.75 10.39
C GLY A 247 -10.47 -5.95 9.48
N ALA A 248 -10.69 -5.71 8.18
CA ALA A 248 -10.79 -6.78 7.19
C ALA A 248 -9.52 -7.63 7.09
N MET A 249 -8.35 -7.02 7.26
CA MET A 249 -7.07 -7.73 7.29
C MET A 249 -6.93 -8.60 8.54
N LEU A 250 -7.38 -8.12 9.71
CA LEU A 250 -7.42 -8.94 10.94
C LEU A 250 -8.37 -10.13 10.78
N ASP A 251 -9.57 -9.91 10.21
CA ASP A 251 -10.54 -10.97 9.89
C ASP A 251 -9.91 -12.01 8.93
N TRP A 252 -9.25 -11.55 7.87
CA TRP A 252 -8.55 -12.42 6.91
C TRP A 252 -7.45 -13.22 7.59
N ARG A 253 -6.58 -12.58 8.38
CA ARG A 253 -5.45 -13.22 9.07
C ARG A 253 -5.93 -14.38 9.95
N GLN A 254 -7.04 -14.22 10.65
CA GLN A 254 -7.60 -15.27 11.52
C GLN A 254 -8.00 -16.55 10.77
N THR A 255 -8.24 -16.45 9.46
CA THR A 255 -8.59 -17.60 8.60
C THR A 255 -7.39 -18.21 7.87
N GLN A 256 -6.22 -17.58 7.95
CA GLN A 256 -5.02 -18.05 7.27
C GLN A 256 -4.10 -18.87 8.19
N GLU A 257 -3.38 -19.81 7.59
CA GLU A 257 -2.19 -20.39 8.21
C GLU A 257 -1.03 -19.40 8.06
N MET A 258 -0.78 -18.62 9.12
CA MET A 258 0.29 -17.60 9.12
C MET A 258 1.66 -18.21 9.37
N ARG A 259 1.73 -19.26 10.18
CA ARG A 259 2.95 -19.98 10.50
C ARG A 259 2.63 -21.48 10.67
N PRO A 260 3.32 -22.35 9.95
CA PRO A 260 3.22 -23.79 10.15
C PRO A 260 3.96 -24.22 11.41
N ASP A 261 3.70 -25.44 11.88
CA ASP A 261 4.38 -25.98 13.05
C ASP A 261 5.89 -26.14 12.80
N TYR A 262 6.69 -25.75 13.78
CA TYR A 262 8.14 -25.95 13.78
C TYR A 262 8.49 -27.31 14.38
N SER A 263 9.14 -28.17 13.59
CA SER A 263 9.72 -29.41 14.08
C SER A 263 11.15 -29.16 14.57
N ALA A 264 11.38 -29.28 15.88
CA ALA A 264 12.72 -29.23 16.44
C ALA A 264 13.60 -30.39 15.90
N PRO A 265 14.93 -30.20 15.83
CA PRO A 265 15.84 -31.27 15.43
C PRO A 265 15.84 -32.41 16.46
N GLU A 266 15.54 -33.63 16.02
CA GLU A 266 15.53 -34.83 16.87
C GLU A 266 16.95 -35.33 17.23
N PHE A 267 17.93 -35.03 16.36
CA PHE A 267 19.33 -35.43 16.50
C PHE A 267 20.27 -34.27 16.11
N PRO A 268 21.56 -34.27 16.53
CA PRO A 268 22.52 -33.21 16.19
C PRO A 268 22.76 -32.98 14.69
N TYR A 269 22.36 -33.93 13.85
CA TYR A 269 22.49 -33.91 12.39
C TYR A 269 21.14 -33.78 11.66
N SER A 270 20.02 -33.68 12.38
CA SER A 270 18.74 -33.25 11.82
C SER A 270 18.67 -31.74 11.90
N ALA A 271 18.34 -31.05 10.80
CA ALA A 271 18.31 -29.59 10.78
C ALA A 271 17.10 -28.99 11.54
N GLY A 272 16.07 -29.80 11.83
CA GLY A 272 14.75 -29.26 12.21
C GLY A 272 14.18 -28.37 11.11
N GLY A 273 12.99 -27.82 11.31
CA GLY A 273 12.40 -26.87 10.36
C GLY A 273 10.88 -26.83 10.40
N TYR A 274 10.33 -25.93 9.62
CA TYR A 274 8.89 -25.74 9.46
C TYR A 274 8.28 -26.88 8.63
N VAL A 275 7.18 -27.46 9.11
CA VAL A 275 6.37 -28.46 8.41
C VAL A 275 5.02 -27.84 8.09
N GLY A 276 4.87 -27.29 6.90
CA GLY A 276 3.66 -26.54 6.53
C GLY A 276 2.72 -27.27 5.60
N ASP A 277 1.45 -26.88 5.65
CA ASP A 277 0.51 -27.18 4.57
C ASP A 277 0.95 -26.42 3.30
N ARG A 278 0.70 -27.03 2.14
CA ARG A 278 0.90 -26.39 0.83
C ARG A 278 -0.10 -25.24 0.58
N LYS A 279 -1.01 -24.98 1.51
CA LYS A 279 -2.10 -24.00 1.40
C LYS A 279 -1.88 -22.70 2.18
N ALA A 280 -0.75 -22.52 2.86
CA ALA A 280 -0.45 -21.25 3.51
C ALA A 280 -0.47 -20.09 2.49
N TRP A 281 -0.83 -18.88 2.93
CA TRP A 281 -1.09 -17.74 2.04
C TRP A 281 0.10 -17.44 1.10
N TYR A 282 1.33 -17.56 1.61
CA TYR A 282 2.57 -17.28 0.89
C TYR A 282 2.94 -18.34 -0.15
N THR A 283 2.32 -19.53 -0.15
CA THR A 283 2.63 -20.56 -1.16
C THR A 283 2.15 -20.14 -2.55
N THR A 284 1.10 -19.33 -2.61
CA THR A 284 0.61 -18.70 -3.85
C THR A 284 1.62 -17.71 -4.45
N LEU A 285 2.55 -17.23 -3.62
CA LEU A 285 3.67 -16.37 -4.03
C LEU A 285 4.91 -17.19 -4.41
N GLY A 286 4.81 -18.52 -4.49
CA GLY A 286 5.96 -19.37 -4.76
C GLY A 286 6.98 -19.45 -3.62
N LEU A 287 6.70 -18.85 -2.45
CA LEU A 287 7.53 -18.95 -1.25
C LEU A 287 7.24 -20.28 -0.56
N LYS A 288 8.30 -21.03 -0.23
CA LYS A 288 8.19 -22.36 0.37
C LYS A 288 9.20 -22.50 1.51
N VAL A 289 8.71 -22.95 2.67
CA VAL A 289 9.51 -23.12 3.90
C VAL A 289 9.51 -24.55 4.42
N ASP A 290 8.84 -25.48 3.71
CA ASP A 290 8.82 -26.89 4.08
C ASP A 290 10.22 -27.49 3.93
N TYR A 291 10.84 -27.83 5.06
CA TYR A 291 12.18 -28.40 5.07
C TYR A 291 12.24 -29.76 4.33
N ARG A 292 11.09 -30.44 4.16
CA ARG A 292 10.98 -31.73 3.45
C ARG A 292 11.11 -31.60 1.94
N ASP A 293 10.76 -30.45 1.37
CA ASP A 293 10.76 -30.23 -0.08
C ASP A 293 12.15 -29.80 -0.62
N GLY A 294 13.10 -29.41 0.23
CA GLY A 294 14.37 -28.80 -0.19
C GLY A 294 15.65 -29.22 0.56
N GLY A 295 15.55 -29.96 1.65
CA GLY A 295 16.75 -30.47 2.36
C GLY A 295 17.58 -29.39 3.06
N GLY A 296 16.94 -28.43 3.73
CA GLY A 296 17.66 -27.43 4.51
C GLY A 296 16.82 -26.26 5.02
N PHE A 297 17.53 -25.27 5.56
CA PHE A 297 17.00 -23.98 6.00
C PHE A 297 16.81 -23.06 4.77
N HIS A 298 15.66 -22.39 4.68
CA HIS A 298 15.25 -21.53 3.56
C HIS A 298 15.23 -20.05 3.99
N PRO A 299 16.39 -19.42 4.24
CA PRO A 299 16.45 -18.08 4.84
C PRO A 299 15.85 -17.00 3.94
N ASN A 300 16.06 -17.09 2.63
CA ASN A 300 15.57 -16.10 1.67
C ASN A 300 14.05 -16.17 1.57
N GLU A 301 13.46 -17.37 1.57
CA GLU A 301 12.02 -17.55 1.54
C GLU A 301 11.37 -17.12 2.85
N MET A 302 11.99 -17.39 4.01
CA MET A 302 11.50 -16.87 5.30
C MET A 302 11.53 -15.34 5.34
N GLN A 303 12.62 -14.71 4.90
CA GLN A 303 12.71 -13.26 4.77
C GLN A 303 11.68 -12.72 3.77
N GLY A 304 11.45 -13.42 2.67
CA GLY A 304 10.43 -13.09 1.69
C GLY A 304 9.02 -13.16 2.26
N ILE A 305 8.73 -14.11 3.16
CA ILE A 305 7.42 -14.21 3.82
C ILE A 305 7.22 -13.03 4.79
N ASP A 306 8.20 -12.77 5.65
CA ASP A 306 8.16 -11.65 6.62
C ASP A 306 7.97 -10.31 5.90
N ALA A 307 8.80 -10.03 4.89
CA ALA A 307 8.74 -8.79 4.12
C ALA A 307 7.42 -8.61 3.33
N ASN A 308 6.60 -9.65 3.20
CA ASN A 308 5.37 -9.61 2.42
C ASN A 308 4.13 -10.00 3.24
N ASP A 309 4.20 -10.13 4.57
CA ASP A 309 3.02 -10.40 5.40
C ASP A 309 2.08 -9.18 5.35
N PRO A 310 0.94 -9.28 4.64
CA PRO A 310 0.09 -8.13 4.39
C PRO A 310 -0.58 -7.61 5.66
N SER A 311 -0.67 -8.44 6.70
CA SER A 311 -1.27 -8.05 7.98
C SER A 311 -0.30 -7.29 8.88
N ILE A 312 1.00 -7.62 8.87
CA ILE A 312 2.04 -6.86 9.56
C ILE A 312 2.14 -5.46 8.96
N ILE A 313 2.16 -5.39 7.62
CA ILE A 313 2.16 -4.15 6.84
C ILE A 313 0.95 -3.27 7.18
N LEU A 314 -0.25 -3.84 7.18
CA LEU A 314 -1.47 -3.08 7.51
C LEU A 314 -1.48 -2.63 8.96
N MET A 315 -1.01 -3.44 9.91
CA MET A 315 -0.91 -3.01 11.30
C MET A 315 0.13 -1.89 11.48
N GLN A 316 1.22 -1.92 10.70
CA GLN A 316 2.15 -0.79 10.66
C GLN A 316 1.42 0.48 10.21
N ARG A 317 0.75 0.45 9.06
CA ARG A 317 0.03 1.62 8.51
C ARG A 317 -1.06 2.11 9.48
N VAL A 318 -1.87 1.21 10.04
CA VAL A 318 -2.88 1.58 11.06
C VAL A 318 -2.22 2.26 12.27
N SER A 319 -1.07 1.76 12.74
CA SER A 319 -0.38 2.35 13.89
C SER A 319 0.20 3.74 13.64
N GLU A 320 0.45 4.11 12.39
CA GLU A 320 0.87 5.44 11.96
C GLU A 320 -0.30 6.46 12.02
N ASN A 321 -1.54 5.99 12.19
CA ASN A 321 -2.75 6.81 12.24
C ASN A 321 -3.56 6.53 13.53
N ALA A 322 -3.46 7.42 14.51
CA ALA A 322 -4.12 7.26 15.80
C ALA A 322 -5.65 7.23 15.71
N ASP A 323 -6.24 7.99 14.77
CA ASP A 323 -7.69 7.96 14.52
C ASP A 323 -8.14 6.60 13.99
N ALA A 324 -7.44 6.06 12.99
CA ALA A 324 -7.72 4.73 12.46
C ALA A 324 -7.55 3.64 13.53
N SER A 325 -6.50 3.74 14.35
CA SER A 325 -6.24 2.81 15.45
C SER A 325 -7.37 2.79 16.49
N ARG A 326 -7.93 3.97 16.84
CA ARG A 326 -9.11 4.07 17.72
C ARG A 326 -10.34 3.48 17.07
N LEU A 327 -10.67 3.90 15.85
CA LEU A 327 -11.83 3.41 15.10
C LEU A 327 -11.81 1.89 14.96
N LEU A 328 -10.64 1.30 14.73
CA LEU A 328 -10.46 -0.16 14.64
C LEU A 328 -10.93 -0.86 15.93
N LEU A 329 -10.69 -0.26 17.09
CA LEU A 329 -10.94 -0.84 18.42
C LEU A 329 -12.24 -0.38 19.07
N THR A 330 -12.90 0.66 18.57
CA THR A 330 -14.21 1.15 19.04
C THR A 330 -15.35 0.91 18.05
N GLY A 331 -15.04 0.42 16.84
CA GLY A 331 -16.05 0.08 15.84
C GLY A 331 -16.92 -1.12 16.22
N PRO A 332 -17.89 -1.51 15.37
CA PRO A 332 -18.82 -2.61 15.66
C PRO A 332 -18.16 -3.97 15.99
N LYS A 333 -16.95 -4.20 15.48
CA LYS A 333 -16.12 -5.38 15.74
C LYS A 333 -14.91 -5.09 16.65
N GLY A 334 -14.90 -3.95 17.35
CA GLY A 334 -13.74 -3.48 18.12
C GLY A 334 -13.24 -4.50 19.15
N ALA A 335 -14.13 -5.23 19.81
CA ALA A 335 -13.78 -6.31 20.73
C ALA A 335 -13.10 -7.51 20.03
N ASP A 336 -13.60 -7.91 18.85
CA ASP A 336 -13.02 -9.01 18.06
C ASP A 336 -11.65 -8.61 17.50
N HIS A 337 -11.51 -7.36 17.03
CA HIS A 337 -10.23 -6.82 16.57
C HIS A 337 -9.23 -6.69 17.73
N ALA A 338 -9.66 -6.26 18.92
CA ALA A 338 -8.82 -6.27 20.11
C ALA A 338 -8.30 -7.67 20.44
N ALA A 339 -9.17 -8.69 20.35
CA ALA A 339 -8.79 -10.09 20.53
C ALA A 339 -7.77 -10.55 19.46
N ALA A 340 -7.92 -10.11 18.21
CA ALA A 340 -6.96 -10.38 17.15
C ALA A 340 -5.59 -9.75 17.43
N LEU A 341 -5.56 -8.48 17.88
CA LEU A 341 -4.31 -7.76 18.16
C LEU A 341 -3.51 -8.40 19.31
N VAL A 342 -4.17 -8.83 20.39
CA VAL A 342 -3.49 -9.39 21.57
C VAL A 342 -3.09 -10.86 21.43
N SER A 343 -3.52 -11.52 20.35
CA SER A 343 -3.18 -12.91 20.05
C SER A 343 -1.66 -13.11 20.00
N ASP A 344 -1.15 -14.25 20.48
CA ASP A 344 0.27 -14.61 20.35
C ASP A 344 0.63 -15.22 18.97
N LYS A 345 -0.36 -15.34 18.08
CA LYS A 345 -0.22 -15.91 16.73
C LYS A 345 0.23 -14.90 15.68
N TRP A 346 0.98 -13.87 16.08
CA TRP A 346 1.54 -12.87 15.15
C TRP A 346 2.76 -13.37 14.37
N HIS A 347 3.40 -14.42 14.85
CA HIS A 347 4.60 -14.99 14.24
C HIS A 347 4.36 -15.52 12.82
N THR A 348 5.32 -15.27 11.93
CA THR A 348 5.51 -15.91 10.62
C THR A 348 6.69 -16.91 10.65
N PRO A 349 6.91 -17.75 9.62
CA PRO A 349 8.07 -18.63 9.54
C PRO A 349 9.41 -17.89 9.67
N GLY A 350 10.14 -18.15 10.75
CA GLY A 350 11.44 -17.54 11.02
C GLY A 350 11.93 -17.73 12.46
N ASN A 351 13.09 -17.17 12.81
CA ASN A 351 13.67 -17.35 14.15
C ASN A 351 13.78 -16.05 14.98
N ASP A 352 13.70 -14.85 14.37
CA ASP A 352 14.00 -13.57 15.06
C ASP A 352 13.07 -12.40 14.67
N PHE A 353 11.84 -12.66 14.24
CA PHE A 353 10.96 -11.59 13.76
C PHE A 353 10.05 -11.07 14.88
N ASP A 354 10.20 -9.78 15.21
CA ASP A 354 9.37 -9.05 16.17
C ASP A 354 8.05 -8.61 15.52
N ASP A 355 7.29 -9.60 15.03
CA ASP A 355 6.10 -9.38 14.21
C ASP A 355 5.01 -8.61 14.96
N ALA A 356 4.92 -8.78 16.28
CA ALA A 356 3.89 -8.10 17.06
C ALA A 356 4.23 -6.66 17.49
N LYS A 357 5.39 -6.11 17.10
CA LYS A 357 5.72 -4.70 17.38
C LYS A 357 4.69 -3.73 16.80
N PHE A 358 4.12 -4.04 15.63
CA PHE A 358 3.13 -3.20 14.96
C PHE A 358 1.72 -3.35 15.54
N PRO A 359 1.19 -4.57 15.77
CA PRO A 359 -0.02 -4.74 16.57
C PRO A 359 0.09 -4.06 17.96
N ALA A 360 1.25 -4.14 18.62
CA ALA A 360 1.51 -3.41 19.86
C ALA A 360 1.53 -1.88 19.67
N ALA A 361 1.99 -1.39 18.52
CA ALA A 361 1.95 0.02 18.17
C ALA A 361 0.51 0.50 17.93
N VAL A 362 -0.36 -0.29 17.29
CA VAL A 362 -1.80 0.00 17.16
C VAL A 362 -2.45 0.14 18.54
N ILE A 363 -2.17 -0.79 19.46
CA ILE A 363 -2.66 -0.74 20.85
C ILE A 363 -2.27 0.58 21.51
N ARG A 364 -1.01 1.00 21.37
CA ARG A 364 -0.52 2.27 21.93
C ARG A 364 -1.18 3.47 21.27
N ALA A 365 -1.20 3.52 19.94
CA ALA A 365 -1.79 4.62 19.17
C ALA A 365 -3.28 4.83 19.53
N ALA A 366 -4.03 3.74 19.74
CA ALA A 366 -5.43 3.80 20.10
C ALA A 366 -5.71 4.28 21.54
N THR A 367 -4.76 4.11 22.47
CA THR A 367 -5.03 4.25 23.92
C THR A 367 -4.26 5.39 24.60
N LEU A 368 -3.24 5.97 23.96
CA LEU A 368 -2.40 6.98 24.60
C LEU A 368 -3.00 8.39 24.64
N ASP A 369 -3.88 8.76 23.70
CA ASP A 369 -4.48 10.11 23.65
C ASP A 369 -5.70 10.28 24.57
N ARG A 370 -5.42 10.32 25.87
CA ARG A 370 -6.42 10.47 26.93
C ARG A 370 -7.01 11.88 27.07
N GLN A 371 -6.47 12.88 26.37
CA GLN A 371 -6.92 14.27 26.50
C GLN A 371 -7.72 14.73 25.28
N GLY A 372 -7.28 14.38 24.08
CA GLY A 372 -7.99 14.70 22.83
C GLY A 372 -9.19 13.79 22.58
N HIS A 373 -9.07 12.50 22.92
CA HIS A 373 -10.07 11.46 22.62
C HIS A 373 -10.35 10.57 23.83
N PRO A 374 -10.79 11.13 24.97
CA PRO A 374 -10.90 10.39 26.24
C PRO A 374 -11.88 9.22 26.17
N ASN A 375 -13.01 9.37 25.47
CA ASN A 375 -14.05 8.34 25.42
C ASN A 375 -13.62 7.18 24.53
N GLU A 376 -13.14 7.47 23.33
CA GLU A 376 -12.70 6.50 22.35
C GLU A 376 -11.48 5.73 22.85
N SER A 377 -10.53 6.43 23.48
CA SER A 377 -9.34 5.77 24.05
C SER A 377 -9.69 4.89 25.25
N ALA A 378 -10.66 5.29 26.08
CA ALA A 378 -11.16 4.46 27.18
C ALA A 378 -11.92 3.22 26.68
N GLU A 379 -12.75 3.36 25.65
CA GLU A 379 -13.45 2.23 25.05
C GLU A 379 -12.48 1.24 24.40
N ALA A 380 -11.50 1.73 23.63
CA ALA A 380 -10.43 0.91 23.07
C ALA A 380 -9.65 0.18 24.18
N ALA A 381 -9.30 0.88 25.27
CA ALA A 381 -8.63 0.29 26.42
C ALA A 381 -9.48 -0.79 27.10
N ALA A 382 -10.79 -0.59 27.25
CA ALA A 382 -11.70 -1.59 27.83
C ALA A 382 -11.74 -2.88 26.99
N ASN A 383 -11.85 -2.75 25.66
CA ASN A 383 -11.82 -3.89 24.74
C ASN A 383 -10.49 -4.66 24.83
N LEU A 384 -9.37 -3.93 24.88
CA LEU A 384 -8.02 -4.52 25.02
C LEU A 384 -7.78 -5.20 26.38
N ILE A 385 -8.27 -4.62 27.47
CA ILE A 385 -8.18 -5.23 28.81
C ILE A 385 -8.96 -6.54 28.85
N ASN A 386 -10.18 -6.56 28.31
CA ASN A 386 -11.01 -7.77 28.24
C ASN A 386 -10.34 -8.84 27.37
N ALA A 387 -9.83 -8.46 26.20
CA ALA A 387 -9.12 -9.35 25.28
C ALA A 387 -7.84 -9.90 25.91
N GLY A 388 -7.01 -9.05 26.52
CA GLY A 388 -5.76 -9.44 27.17
C GLY A 388 -5.98 -10.36 28.37
N ALA A 389 -7.03 -10.13 29.17
CA ALA A 389 -7.41 -11.02 30.25
C ALA A 389 -7.83 -12.41 29.74
N ALA A 390 -8.60 -12.46 28.64
CA ALA A 390 -8.97 -13.73 27.99
C ALA A 390 -7.75 -14.47 27.43
N GLU A 391 -6.81 -13.75 26.80
CA GLU A 391 -5.59 -14.35 26.25
C GLU A 391 -4.67 -14.89 27.35
N TYR A 392 -4.51 -14.16 28.46
CA TYR A 392 -3.78 -14.64 29.63
C TYR A 392 -4.37 -15.95 30.21
N GLN A 393 -5.71 -16.09 30.22
CA GLN A 393 -6.35 -17.35 30.64
C GLN A 393 -6.07 -18.51 29.67
N LYS A 394 -5.94 -18.26 28.37
CA LYS A 394 -5.56 -19.27 27.38
C LYS A 394 -4.09 -19.66 27.54
N GLU A 395 -3.21 -18.68 27.75
CA GLU A 395 -1.78 -18.87 27.95
C GLU A 395 -1.49 -19.85 29.10
N ASN A 396 -2.17 -19.69 30.24
CA ASN A 396 -2.04 -20.57 31.40
C ASN A 396 -2.47 -22.03 31.14
N LYS A 397 -3.14 -22.31 30.01
CA LYS A 397 -3.62 -23.65 29.62
C LYS A 397 -2.80 -24.25 28.48
N LYS A 398 -1.82 -23.54 27.92
CA LYS A 398 -1.00 -24.03 26.80
C LYS A 398 -0.10 -25.18 27.22
N SER A 399 0.08 -26.15 26.32
CA SER A 399 1.05 -27.21 26.54
C SER A 399 2.48 -26.67 26.41
N LYS A 400 3.48 -27.40 26.94
CA LYS A 400 4.90 -27.03 26.73
C LYS A 400 5.27 -26.94 25.25
N ASN A 401 4.63 -27.73 24.40
CA ASN A 401 4.86 -27.69 22.96
C ASN A 401 4.30 -26.37 22.40
N ASP A 402 3.07 -26.01 22.74
CA ASP A 402 2.44 -24.77 22.26
C ASP A 402 3.22 -23.53 22.70
N LEU A 403 3.72 -23.51 23.94
CA LEU A 403 4.57 -22.42 24.45
C LEU A 403 5.92 -22.30 23.70
N ALA A 404 6.45 -23.43 23.20
CA ALA A 404 7.66 -23.43 22.40
C ALA A 404 7.39 -23.00 20.95
N GLN A 405 6.22 -23.34 20.40
CA GLN A 405 5.78 -22.92 19.07
C GLN A 405 5.42 -21.44 19.04
N TYR A 406 4.63 -20.98 20.00
CA TYR A 406 4.08 -19.63 20.09
C TYR A 406 4.42 -19.03 21.46
N PRO A 407 5.64 -18.47 21.61
CA PRO A 407 6.03 -17.80 22.84
C PRO A 407 5.24 -16.50 23.02
N VAL A 408 5.02 -16.11 24.28
CA VAL A 408 4.40 -14.83 24.62
C VAL A 408 5.14 -13.67 23.96
N ASN A 409 4.40 -12.83 23.26
CA ASN A 409 4.98 -11.65 22.62
C ASN A 409 5.26 -10.53 23.65
N LYS A 410 6.52 -10.10 23.73
CA LYS A 410 6.99 -9.11 24.71
C LYS A 410 6.39 -7.73 24.47
N ASP A 411 6.31 -7.30 23.22
CA ASP A 411 5.82 -5.97 22.85
C ASP A 411 4.34 -5.81 23.13
N ILE A 412 3.53 -6.84 22.85
CA ILE A 412 2.12 -6.88 23.22
C ILE A 412 1.95 -6.86 24.74
N THR A 413 2.75 -7.64 25.47
CA THR A 413 2.72 -7.66 26.94
C THR A 413 3.04 -6.28 27.51
N GLN A 414 4.04 -5.58 26.96
CA GLN A 414 4.42 -4.24 27.41
C GLN A 414 3.33 -3.20 27.05
N ALA A 415 2.76 -3.28 25.85
CA ALA A 415 1.66 -2.41 25.45
C ALA A 415 0.44 -2.60 26.36
N LEU A 416 0.01 -3.85 26.58
CA LEU A 416 -1.08 -4.17 27.50
C LEU A 416 -0.78 -3.69 28.92
N SER A 417 0.42 -3.97 29.47
CA SER A 417 0.81 -3.48 30.80
C SER A 417 0.64 -1.97 30.93
N THR A 418 1.00 -1.21 29.89
CA THR A 418 0.81 0.25 29.84
C THR A 418 -0.68 0.61 29.86
N VAL A 419 -1.52 -0.07 29.09
CA VAL A 419 -2.98 0.13 29.09
C VAL A 419 -3.58 -0.19 30.46
N PHE A 420 -3.24 -1.34 31.06
CA PHE A 420 -3.73 -1.74 32.37
C PHE A 420 -3.34 -0.71 33.45
N GLN A 421 -2.09 -0.26 33.47
CA GLN A 421 -1.64 0.76 34.43
C GLN A 421 -2.36 2.10 34.25
N ALA A 422 -2.63 2.50 33.01
CA ALA A 422 -3.23 3.78 32.70
C ALA A 422 -4.74 3.83 33.00
N TYR A 423 -5.47 2.75 32.77
CA TYR A 423 -6.95 2.74 32.74
C TYR A 423 -7.63 1.91 33.84
N VAL A 424 -6.96 0.93 34.46
CA VAL A 424 -7.59 0.17 35.56
C VAL A 424 -8.06 1.07 36.72
N PRO A 425 -7.33 2.12 37.13
CA PRO A 425 -7.83 3.04 38.15
C PRO A 425 -9.13 3.74 37.74
N ASP A 426 -9.30 4.05 36.45
CA ASP A 426 -10.48 4.75 35.93
C ASP A 426 -11.73 3.86 35.92
N PHE A 427 -11.55 2.54 35.73
CA PHE A 427 -12.66 1.56 35.74
C PHE A 427 -13.02 1.02 37.13
N ALA A 428 -12.24 1.35 38.16
CA ALA A 428 -12.46 0.89 39.53
C ALA A 428 -13.43 1.79 40.34
N TYR A 429 -13.88 2.90 39.74
CA TYR A 429 -14.86 3.85 40.28
C TYR A 429 -16.15 3.82 39.47
#